data_AF-A0A3E0CR78-F1
#
_entry.id   AF-A0A3E0CR78-F1
#
_cell.length_a   1.000
_cell.length_b   1.000
_cell.length_c   1.000
_cell.angle_alpha   90.00
_cell.angle_beta   90.00
_cell.angle_gamma   90.00
#
_symmetry.space_group_name_H-M   'P 1'
#
loop_
_entity.id
_entity.type
_entity.pdbx_description
1 polymer ?
#
loop_
_entity_poly.entity_id
_entity_poly.type
_entity_poly.pdbx_seq_one_letter_code
_entity_poly.pdbx_strand_id
1 'polypeptide(L)'
;MRRMNMSTSQPGEEIGYTWPIRVYYEDTDAGGIVFYANYLKFFERARTEWLRACGVDQNRLADEAGAIFIVRSTAVDYRAPARLDDIVNVVSRIERLGRASVDFAQEAWRDGTLLAIGSIRVGCVDRIALRPTAIPSPVLAALRRGPGASEPGVSTDKD
;
A
#
# COMPACT_ATOMS: atom_id res chain seq x y z
N MET A 1 15.55 -6.26 25.14
CA MET A 1 14.11 -6.00 24.88
C MET A 1 13.97 -4.60 24.30
N ARG A 2 13.73 -4.46 22.99
CA ARG A 2 13.45 -3.15 22.35
C ARG A 2 11.96 -2.87 22.51
N ARG A 3 11.62 -1.73 23.13
CA ARG A 3 10.25 -1.22 23.22
C ARG A 3 9.68 -1.04 21.81
N MET A 4 8.56 -1.70 21.52
CA MET A 4 7.68 -1.34 20.41
C MET A 4 7.01 -0.02 20.78
N ASN A 5 7.38 1.07 20.10
CA ASN A 5 6.61 2.31 20.15
C ASN A 5 5.29 2.03 19.42
N MET A 6 4.22 1.76 20.17
CA MET A 6 2.87 1.81 19.63
C MET A 6 2.48 3.28 19.52
N SER A 7 2.66 3.86 18.33
CA SER A 7 2.05 5.15 18.01
C SER A 7 0.54 4.94 18.03
N THR A 8 -0.11 5.38 19.10
CA THR A 8 -1.56 5.52 19.18
C THR A 8 -1.92 6.80 18.43
N SER A 9 -2.00 6.73 17.10
CA SER A 9 -2.52 7.85 16.31
C SER A 9 -4.03 7.94 16.56
N GLN A 10 -4.49 9.10 17.03
CA GLN A 10 -5.91 9.43 17.14
C GLN A 10 -6.54 9.56 15.74
N PRO A 11 -7.87 9.36 15.60
CA PRO A 11 -8.56 9.62 14.34
C PRO A 11 -8.57 11.14 14.09
N GLY A 12 -7.83 11.61 13.07
CA GLY A 12 -7.90 13.02 12.64
C GLY A 12 -6.59 13.66 12.15
N GLU A 13 -5.42 13.07 12.40
CA GLU A 13 -4.19 13.47 11.70
C GLU A 13 -3.91 12.47 10.57
N GLU A 14 -4.51 12.71 9.40
CA GLU A 14 -4.25 11.94 8.18
C GLU A 14 -2.81 12.16 7.70
N ILE A 15 -1.86 11.43 8.27
CA ILE A 15 -0.54 11.23 7.66
C ILE A 15 -0.61 9.95 6.83
N GLY A 16 -1.21 10.03 5.65
CA GLY A 16 -1.28 8.92 4.70
C GLY A 16 -2.26 9.15 3.56
N TYR A 17 -2.17 8.30 2.54
CA TYR A 17 -3.15 8.25 1.44
C TYR A 17 -4.28 7.30 1.82
N THR A 18 -5.51 7.77 1.72
CA THR A 18 -6.72 7.01 2.08
C THR A 18 -7.38 6.45 0.83
N TRP A 19 -7.66 5.14 0.83
CA TRP A 19 -8.39 4.46 -0.24
C TRP A 19 -9.63 3.74 0.33
N PRO A 20 -10.86 4.11 -0.10
CA PRO A 20 -12.08 3.47 0.38
C PRO A 20 -12.34 2.14 -0.33
N ILE A 21 -12.78 1.14 0.43
CA ILE A 21 -13.13 -0.19 -0.07
C ILE A 21 -14.50 -0.58 0.50
N ARG A 22 -15.43 -0.98 -0.37
CA ARG A 22 -16.68 -1.63 0.03
C ARG A 22 -16.43 -3.10 0.29
N VAL A 23 -16.92 -3.61 1.42
CA VAL A 23 -16.95 -5.04 1.69
C VAL A 23 -18.09 -5.69 0.90
N TYR A 24 -17.75 -6.67 0.07
CA TYR A 24 -18.71 -7.47 -0.70
C TYR A 24 -18.88 -8.88 -0.12
N TYR A 25 -19.87 -9.62 -0.63
CA TYR A 25 -20.11 -11.01 -0.21
C TYR A 25 -18.85 -11.89 -0.28
N GLU A 26 -18.05 -11.75 -1.35
CA GLU A 26 -16.79 -12.49 -1.53
C GLU A 26 -15.71 -12.18 -0.50
N ASP A 27 -15.85 -11.07 0.22
CA ASP A 27 -14.91 -10.68 1.25
C ASP A 27 -15.21 -11.34 2.60
N THR A 28 -16.42 -11.88 2.78
CA THR A 28 -16.91 -12.44 4.04
C THR A 28 -16.73 -13.96 4.14
N ASP A 29 -16.67 -14.48 5.37
CA ASP A 29 -16.66 -15.92 5.65
C ASP A 29 -17.92 -16.39 6.39
N ALA A 30 -17.95 -17.69 6.75
CA ALA A 30 -19.06 -18.30 7.49
C ALA A 30 -19.33 -17.67 8.87
N GLY A 31 -18.40 -16.88 9.41
CA GLY A 31 -18.57 -16.09 10.63
C GLY A 31 -19.35 -14.79 10.41
N GLY A 32 -19.73 -14.45 9.17
CA GLY A 32 -20.48 -13.23 8.85
C GLY A 32 -19.65 -11.96 8.94
N ILE A 33 -18.33 -12.08 8.93
CA ILE A 33 -17.37 -10.98 8.96
C ILE A 33 -16.36 -11.14 7.82
N VAL A 34 -15.57 -10.09 7.55
CA VAL A 34 -14.48 -10.15 6.57
C VAL A 34 -13.48 -11.25 6.95
N PHE A 35 -13.23 -12.17 6.02
CA PHE A 35 -12.21 -13.20 6.17
C PHE A 35 -10.83 -12.55 6.34
N TYR A 36 -10.09 -12.93 7.38
CA TYR A 36 -8.85 -12.24 7.79
C TYR A 36 -7.87 -11.98 6.64
N ALA A 37 -7.70 -12.95 5.72
CA ALA A 37 -6.76 -12.83 4.61
C ALA A 37 -7.17 -11.75 3.58
N ASN A 38 -8.46 -11.40 3.50
CA ASN A 38 -8.95 -10.38 2.56
C ASN A 38 -8.45 -8.98 2.92
N TYR A 39 -8.03 -8.72 4.17
CA TYR A 39 -7.32 -7.48 4.50
C TYR A 39 -6.01 -7.31 3.71
N LEU A 40 -5.33 -8.39 3.32
CA LEU A 40 -4.15 -8.30 2.45
C LEU A 40 -4.52 -7.84 1.04
N LYS A 41 -5.70 -8.23 0.53
CA LYS A 41 -6.24 -7.71 -0.74
C LYS A 41 -6.58 -6.24 -0.63
N PHE A 42 -7.20 -5.84 0.49
CA PHE A 42 -7.53 -4.44 0.75
C PHE A 42 -6.28 -3.55 0.81
N PHE A 43 -5.27 -4.02 1.54
CA PHE A 43 -3.96 -3.37 1.62
C PHE A 43 -3.24 -3.32 0.27
N GLU A 44 -3.30 -4.38 -0.53
CA GLU A 44 -2.73 -4.36 -1.89
C GLU A 44 -3.40 -3.31 -2.77
N ARG A 45 -4.74 -3.32 -2.87
CA ARG A 45 -5.51 -2.34 -3.66
C ARG A 45 -5.12 -0.90 -3.28
N ALA A 46 -5.06 -0.61 -1.98
CA ALA A 46 -4.67 0.71 -1.50
C ALA A 46 -3.22 1.09 -1.85
N ARG A 47 -2.26 0.15 -1.83
CA ARG A 47 -0.88 0.42 -2.27
C ARG A 47 -0.79 0.63 -3.78
N THR A 48 -1.57 -0.11 -4.56
CA THR A 48 -1.62 0.06 -6.01
C THR A 48 -2.13 1.45 -6.38
N GLU A 49 -3.18 1.93 -5.72
CA GLU A 49 -3.68 3.29 -5.94
C GLU A 49 -2.77 4.37 -5.35
N TRP A 50 -2.07 4.08 -4.24
CA TRP A 50 -1.00 4.94 -3.72
C TRP A 50 0.13 5.12 -4.76
N LEU A 51 0.57 4.05 -5.42
CA LEU A 51 1.59 4.10 -6.48
C LEU A 51 1.09 4.91 -7.68
N ARG A 52 -0.15 4.69 -8.10
CA ARG A 52 -0.79 5.47 -9.17
C ARG A 52 -0.83 6.95 -8.83
N ALA A 53 -1.19 7.31 -7.60
CA ALA A 53 -1.21 8.69 -7.13
C ALA A 53 0.20 9.32 -7.02
N CYS A 54 1.26 8.52 -6.94
CA CYS A 54 2.65 8.98 -7.10
C CYS A 54 3.08 9.16 -8.57
N GLY A 55 2.23 8.81 -9.55
CA GLY A 55 2.57 8.77 -10.97
C GLY A 55 3.37 7.53 -11.38
N VAL A 56 3.33 6.45 -10.59
CA VAL A 56 4.03 5.19 -10.89
C VAL A 56 3.04 4.20 -11.50
N ASP A 57 3.17 3.97 -12.81
CA ASP A 57 2.51 2.88 -13.50
C ASP A 57 3.37 1.61 -13.44
N GLN A 58 2.82 0.54 -12.84
CA GLN A 58 3.54 -0.71 -12.62
C GLN A 58 3.74 -1.53 -13.91
N ASN A 59 2.83 -1.45 -14.88
CA ASN A 59 2.99 -2.12 -16.17
C ASN A 59 4.11 -1.43 -16.95
N ARG A 60 4.08 -0.09 -16.99
CA ARG A 60 5.13 0.70 -17.63
C ARG A 60 6.49 0.46 -16.97
N LEU A 61 6.55 0.38 -15.64
CA LEU A 61 7.76 0.01 -14.91
C LEU A 61 8.29 -1.37 -15.34
N ALA A 62 7.40 -2.34 -15.50
CA ALA A 62 7.74 -3.70 -15.90
C ALA A 62 8.22 -3.79 -17.36
N ASP A 63 7.62 -3.01 -18.26
CA ASP A 63 7.90 -3.04 -19.70
C ASP A 63 9.13 -2.19 -20.06
N GLU A 64 9.26 -1.00 -19.48
CA GLU A 64 10.34 -0.05 -19.83
C GLU A 64 11.61 -0.26 -19.01
N ALA A 65 11.50 -0.65 -17.73
CA ALA A 65 12.65 -0.79 -16.84
C ALA A 65 12.95 -2.24 -16.44
N GLY A 66 12.16 -3.21 -16.89
CA GLY A 66 12.34 -4.63 -16.55
C GLY A 66 12.24 -4.91 -15.05
N ALA A 67 11.59 -4.04 -14.28
CA ALA A 67 11.51 -4.13 -12.83
C ALA A 67 10.06 -4.33 -12.37
N ILE A 68 9.86 -5.14 -11.33
CA ILE A 68 8.55 -5.34 -10.71
C ILE A 68 8.65 -5.28 -9.18
N PHE A 69 7.53 -4.97 -8.55
CA PHE A 69 7.39 -5.01 -7.10
C PHE A 69 6.75 -6.32 -6.65
N ILE A 70 7.37 -6.98 -5.67
CA ILE A 70 6.83 -8.19 -5.04
C ILE A 70 6.71 -8.01 -3.53
N VAL A 71 5.70 -8.62 -2.92
CA VAL A 71 5.60 -8.67 -1.46
C VAL A 71 6.66 -9.65 -0.92
N ARG A 72 7.54 -9.16 -0.04
CA ARG A 72 8.57 -9.97 0.61
C ARG A 72 8.13 -10.49 1.97
N SER A 73 7.40 -9.70 2.74
CA SER A 73 6.89 -10.09 4.05
C SER A 73 5.70 -9.23 4.46
N THR A 74 4.79 -9.80 5.25
CA THR A 74 3.64 -9.11 5.82
C THR A 74 3.47 -9.50 7.29
N ALA A 75 3.05 -8.56 8.12
CA ALA A 75 2.50 -8.80 9.44
C ALA A 75 1.16 -8.06 9.56
N VAL A 76 0.14 -8.69 10.12
CA VAL A 76 -1.19 -8.09 10.26
C VAL A 76 -1.75 -8.36 11.65
N ASP A 77 -2.13 -7.28 12.34
CA ASP A 77 -2.86 -7.33 13.61
C ASP A 77 -4.32 -7.00 13.36
N TYR A 78 -5.23 -7.91 13.74
CA TYR A 78 -6.68 -7.69 13.63
C TYR A 78 -7.24 -7.20 14.98
N ARG A 79 -7.96 -6.09 14.96
CA ARG A 79 -8.44 -5.35 16.15
C ARG A 79 -9.96 -5.36 16.28
N ALA A 80 -10.69 -5.26 15.17
CA ALA A 80 -12.14 -5.32 15.14
C ALA A 80 -12.66 -5.87 13.80
N PRO A 81 -13.82 -6.55 13.76
CA PRO A 81 -14.37 -7.10 12.52
C PRO A 81 -15.05 -6.03 11.66
N ALA A 82 -15.03 -6.24 10.35
CA ALA A 82 -15.92 -5.59 9.39
C ALA A 82 -16.94 -6.59 8.83
N ARG A 83 -18.07 -6.10 8.35
CA ARG A 83 -19.19 -6.89 7.82
C ARG A 83 -19.54 -6.50 6.39
N LEU A 84 -20.39 -7.31 5.76
CA LEU A 84 -20.99 -6.99 4.48
C LEU A 84 -21.51 -5.54 4.48
N ASP A 85 -21.24 -4.83 3.38
CA ASP A 85 -21.57 -3.44 3.17
C ASP A 85 -20.85 -2.42 4.07
N ASP A 86 -19.90 -2.80 4.94
CA ASP A 86 -19.04 -1.79 5.57
C ASP A 86 -18.19 -1.04 4.50
N ILE A 87 -17.96 0.25 4.71
CA ILE A 87 -16.88 0.99 4.04
C ILE A 87 -15.64 0.92 4.93
N VAL A 88 -14.60 0.30 4.38
CA VAL A 88 -13.27 0.22 5.00
C VAL A 88 -12.36 1.25 4.32
N ASN A 89 -11.94 2.26 5.06
CA ASN A 89 -10.93 3.22 4.63
C ASN A 89 -9.54 2.66 4.96
N VAL A 90 -8.77 2.35 3.93
CA VAL A 90 -7.38 1.90 4.09
C VAL A 90 -6.44 3.10 3.96
N VAL A 91 -5.75 3.43 5.04
CA VAL A 91 -4.72 4.48 5.07
C VAL A 91 -3.36 3.84 4.81
N SER A 92 -2.59 4.38 3.88
CA SER A 92 -1.29 3.83 3.48
C SER A 92 -0.17 4.87 3.49
N ARG A 93 0.98 4.51 4.07
CA ARG A 93 2.19 5.36 4.11
C ARG A 93 3.47 4.52 4.00
N ILE A 94 4.55 5.15 3.52
CA ILE A 94 5.89 4.57 3.56
C ILE A 94 6.50 4.84 4.95
N GLU A 95 6.94 3.80 5.64
CA GLU A 95 7.75 3.93 6.86
C GLU A 95 9.24 3.95 6.55
N ARG A 96 9.67 3.20 5.53
CA ARG A 96 11.07 3.15 5.13
C ARG A 96 11.23 2.93 3.64
N LEU A 97 12.02 3.78 2.99
CA LEU A 97 12.37 3.66 1.59
C LEU A 97 13.85 3.32 1.44
N GLY A 98 14.14 2.09 1.01
CA GLY A 98 15.48 1.61 0.72
C GLY A 98 15.81 1.66 -0.77
N ARG A 99 17.02 1.19 -1.12
CA ARG A 99 17.47 1.15 -2.52
C ARG A 99 16.71 0.14 -3.38
N ALA A 100 16.29 -0.99 -2.79
CA ALA A 100 15.67 -2.13 -3.48
C ALA A 100 14.38 -2.59 -2.78
N SER A 101 13.87 -1.83 -1.81
CA SER A 101 12.70 -2.22 -1.02
C SER A 101 11.96 -1.02 -0.45
N VAL A 102 10.66 -1.21 -0.20
CA VAL A 102 9.78 -0.25 0.46
C VAL A 102 9.08 -0.95 1.62
N ASP A 103 9.12 -0.36 2.81
CA ASP A 103 8.32 -0.81 3.96
C ASP A 103 7.11 0.13 4.09
N PHE A 104 5.92 -0.43 3.97
CA PHE A 104 4.64 0.25 4.14
C PHE A 104 4.03 -0.05 5.50
N ALA A 105 3.42 0.97 6.11
CA ALA A 105 2.42 0.80 7.15
C ALA A 105 1.04 1.11 6.56
N GLN A 106 0.08 0.24 6.88
CA GLN A 106 -1.29 0.37 6.45
C GLN A 106 -2.25 0.12 7.61
N GLU A 107 -3.34 0.85 7.63
CA GLU A 107 -4.38 0.72 8.66
C GLU A 107 -5.73 0.69 7.97
N ALA A 108 -6.60 -0.24 8.40
CA ALA A 108 -7.97 -0.33 7.93
C ALA A 108 -8.91 0.24 9.00
N TRP A 109 -9.74 1.20 8.61
CA TRP A 109 -10.65 1.92 9.49
C TRP A 109 -12.09 1.83 9.00
N ARG A 110 -13.05 1.79 9.92
CA ARG A 110 -14.48 2.00 9.64
C ARG A 110 -15.04 2.93 10.70
N ASP A 111 -15.58 4.07 10.30
CA ASP A 111 -16.26 5.04 11.19
C ASP A 111 -15.46 5.34 12.48
N GLY A 112 -14.17 5.61 12.35
CA GLY A 112 -13.26 5.89 13.47
C GLY A 112 -12.82 4.67 14.28
N THR A 113 -13.29 3.46 13.95
CA THR A 113 -12.83 2.20 14.55
C THR A 113 -11.67 1.61 13.76
N LEU A 114 -10.54 1.36 14.43
CA LEU A 114 -9.41 0.64 13.84
C LEU A 114 -9.74 -0.86 13.74
N LEU A 115 -9.73 -1.37 12.51
CA LEU A 115 -10.07 -2.76 12.20
C LEU A 115 -8.84 -3.66 12.13
N ALA A 116 -7.80 -3.21 11.42
CA ALA A 116 -6.56 -3.95 11.25
C ALA A 116 -5.36 -3.03 10.99
N ILE A 117 -4.17 -3.48 11.42
CA ILE A 117 -2.89 -2.83 11.14
C ILE A 117 -2.04 -3.79 10.33
N GLY A 118 -1.46 -3.32 9.22
CA GLY A 118 -0.58 -4.09 8.35
C GLY A 118 0.80 -3.45 8.23
N SER A 119 1.85 -4.25 8.38
CA SER A 119 3.22 -3.90 7.99
C SER A 119 3.63 -4.74 6.78
N ILE A 120 3.89 -4.11 5.64
CA ILE A 120 4.17 -4.79 4.37
C ILE A 120 5.53 -4.37 3.84
N ARG A 121 6.44 -5.33 3.64
CA ARG A 121 7.69 -5.10 2.91
C ARG A 121 7.54 -5.52 1.47
N VAL A 122 7.81 -4.60 0.56
CA VAL A 122 7.85 -4.81 -0.88
C VAL A 122 9.29 -4.74 -1.37
N GLY A 123 9.71 -5.71 -2.18
CA GLY A 123 11.01 -5.74 -2.84
C GLY A 123 10.87 -5.37 -4.33
N CYS A 124 11.84 -4.63 -4.86
CA CYS A 124 12.00 -4.45 -6.29
C CYS A 124 12.87 -5.58 -6.84
N VAL A 125 12.40 -6.27 -7.87
CA VAL A 125 13.12 -7.38 -8.50
C VAL A 125 13.15 -7.20 -10.01
N ASP A 126 14.18 -7.77 -10.64
CA ASP A 126 14.17 -7.99 -12.08
C ASP A 126 12.98 -8.86 -12.48
N ARG A 127 12.24 -8.47 -13.52
CA ARG A 127 10.99 -9.10 -13.93
C ARG A 127 11.17 -10.55 -14.36
N ILE A 128 12.32 -10.91 -14.97
CA ILE A 128 12.56 -12.24 -15.52
C ILE A 128 13.30 -13.10 -14.51
N ALA A 129 14.41 -12.59 -13.98
CA ALA A 129 15.27 -13.33 -13.07
C ALA A 129 14.72 -13.41 -11.63
N LEU A 130 13.74 -12.55 -11.29
CA LEU A 130 13.16 -12.41 -9.93
C LEU A 130 14.23 -12.19 -8.84
N ARG A 131 15.36 -11.58 -9.21
CA ARG A 131 16.44 -11.23 -8.29
C ARG A 131 16.31 -9.79 -7.83
N PRO A 132 16.68 -9.46 -6.58
CA PRO A 132 16.63 -8.08 -6.09
C PRO A 132 17.38 -7.12 -7.02
N THR A 133 16.71 -6.04 -7.40
CA THR A 133 17.30 -4.95 -8.19
C THR A 133 17.02 -3.60 -7.52
N ALA A 134 17.76 -2.57 -7.89
CA ALA A 134 17.49 -1.23 -7.40
C ALA A 134 16.15 -0.73 -7.95
N ILE A 135 15.41 0.01 -7.13
CA ILE A 135 14.25 0.78 -7.59
C ILE A 135 14.77 1.80 -8.62
N PRO A 136 14.22 1.86 -9.85
CA PRO A 136 14.64 2.84 -10.85
C PRO A 136 14.57 4.27 -10.31
N SER A 137 15.55 5.10 -10.64
CA SER A 137 15.67 6.46 -10.07
C SER A 137 14.42 7.33 -10.23
N PRO A 138 13.71 7.33 -11.38
CA PRO A 138 12.46 8.10 -11.51
C PRO A 138 11.36 7.62 -10.56
N VAL A 139 11.23 6.31 -10.37
CA VAL A 139 10.28 5.72 -9.41
C VAL A 139 10.70 6.07 -7.99
N LEU A 140 11.97 5.91 -7.63
CA LEU A 140 12.45 6.27 -6.29
C LEU A 140 12.17 7.75 -5.96
N ALA A 141 12.32 8.65 -6.93
CA ALA A 141 11.97 10.06 -6.77
C ALA A 141 10.45 10.25 -6.58
N ALA A 142 9.62 9.56 -7.35
CA ALA A 142 8.17 9.58 -7.19
C ALA A 142 7.73 9.07 -5.80
N LEU A 143 8.28 7.95 -5.33
CA LEU A 143 7.98 7.39 -4.00
C LEU A 143 8.39 8.35 -2.87
N ARG A 144 9.48 9.13 -3.05
CA ARG A 144 9.91 10.15 -2.09
C ARG A 144 8.99 11.36 -2.06
N ARG A 145 8.47 11.78 -3.22
CA ARG A 145 7.47 12.86 -3.30
C ARG A 145 6.15 12.43 -2.66
N GLY A 146 5.77 11.17 -2.84
CA GLY A 146 4.50 10.65 -2.36
C GLY A 146 3.30 11.12 -3.20
N PRO A 147 2.09 10.68 -2.83
CA PRO A 147 0.86 11.05 -3.53
C PRO A 147 0.47 12.50 -3.23
N GLY A 148 -0.02 13.23 -4.25
CA GLY A 148 -0.52 14.60 -4.09
C GLY A 148 0.51 15.73 -4.21
N ALA A 149 1.78 15.44 -4.53
CA ALA A 149 2.71 16.47 -5.01
C ALA A 149 2.37 16.80 -6.47
N SER A 150 1.58 17.85 -6.69
CA SER A 150 1.26 18.36 -8.02
C SER A 150 2.52 18.81 -8.74
N GLU A 151 2.87 18.15 -9.85
CA GLU A 151 3.54 18.78 -11.01
C GLU A 151 2.92 18.27 -12.32
N PRO A 152 2.94 19.09 -13.39
CA PRO A 152 2.18 18.85 -14.62
C PRO A 152 2.65 17.57 -15.28
N GLY A 153 1.73 16.83 -15.89
CA GLY A 153 2.03 15.62 -16.65
C GLY A 153 3.23 15.85 -17.58
N VAL A 154 4.25 15.01 -17.44
CA VAL A 154 5.36 14.98 -18.39
C VAL A 154 4.79 14.53 -19.72
N SER A 155 4.56 15.48 -20.63
CA SER A 155 4.41 15.19 -22.05
C SER A 155 5.75 14.70 -22.58
N THR A 156 5.72 13.55 -23.24
CA THR A 156 6.79 13.09 -24.12
C THR A 156 6.33 13.27 -25.57
N ASP A 157 5.90 14.47 -25.93
CA ASP A 157 5.84 14.84 -27.34
C ASP A 157 7.26 15.20 -27.78
N LYS A 158 7.80 14.36 -28.67
CA LYS A 158 8.97 14.65 -29.49
C LYS A 158 8.46 15.36 -30.75
N ASP A 159 8.88 16.60 -30.95
CA ASP A 159 9.19 17.09 -32.29
C ASP A 159 10.46 16.40 -32.81
#